data_AF-A0A8U0HVM0-F1
#
_entry.id   AF-A0A8U0HVM0-F1
#
_cell.length_a   1.000
_cell.length_b   1.000
_cell.length_c   1.000
_cell.angle_alpha   90.00
_cell.angle_beta   90.00
_cell.angle_gamma   90.00
#
_symmetry.space_group_name_H-M   'P 1'
#
loop_
_entity.id
_entity.type
_entity.pdbx_description
1 polymer ?
#
loop_
_entity_poly.entity_id
_entity_poly.type
_entity_poly.pdbx_seq_one_letter_code
_entity_poly.pdbx_strand_id
1 'polypeptide(L)'
;MTTTDSRRDTADARPYSPERDASLDATFDALGNRHCRVLLRYLADSDESLVVDDLVDLLANDDTASDVTPTDEDRLRARLHHNYLPKLDDTDLVEYDADGGLVTYCDDGRFEAVAAAVDTFESADRPISIDTLFDLLADRRRREALVTLLSHEDLSLPDLADEVAVAERGEPLTRIDADEVLQVYLSLYHTHVPKLARDGLVDYDQEDDYVALTDAGHALESTIRSLCASGDG
;
A
#
# COMPACT_ATOMS: atom_id res chain seq x y z
N MET A 1 -16.68 20.71 38.81
CA MET A 1 -15.96 19.50 39.29
C MET A 1 -16.08 18.46 38.21
N THR A 2 -14.92 18.15 37.64
CA THR A 2 -14.60 17.16 36.61
C THR A 2 -14.90 15.75 37.08
N THR A 3 -15.51 14.92 36.23
CA THR A 3 -15.02 13.58 35.83
C THR A 3 -16.04 12.95 34.87
N THR A 4 -15.78 13.05 33.56
CA THR A 4 -16.28 12.04 32.62
C THR A 4 -15.12 11.07 32.45
N ASP A 5 -15.24 9.93 33.13
CA ASP A 5 -14.38 8.76 33.01
C ASP A 5 -14.72 8.07 31.68
N SER A 6 -14.05 8.46 30.59
CA SER A 6 -14.10 7.77 29.31
C SER A 6 -13.14 6.59 29.34
N ARG A 7 -13.54 5.50 30.01
CA ARG A 7 -12.98 4.18 29.77
C ARG A 7 -13.39 3.74 28.36
N ARG A 8 -12.54 4.04 27.36
CA ARG A 8 -12.58 3.31 26.10
C ARG A 8 -11.95 1.94 26.34
N ASP A 9 -12.75 0.94 26.04
CA ASP A 9 -12.48 -0.48 26.14
C ASP A 9 -11.31 -0.85 25.21
N THR A 10 -10.15 -1.18 25.76
CA THR A 10 -8.92 -1.55 25.03
C THR A 10 -8.94 -3.01 24.55
N ALA A 11 -10.12 -3.55 24.26
CA ALA A 11 -10.34 -4.99 24.09
C ALA A 11 -10.05 -5.55 22.68
N ASP A 12 -9.56 -4.74 21.73
CA ASP A 12 -9.27 -5.22 20.36
C ASP A 12 -7.90 -4.78 19.83
N ALA A 13 -6.91 -4.66 20.71
CA ALA A 13 -5.52 -4.49 20.28
C ALA A 13 -5.04 -5.81 19.67
N ARG A 14 -5.21 -5.96 18.34
CA ARG A 14 -4.60 -7.04 17.57
C ARG A 14 -3.09 -7.03 17.85
N PRO A 15 -2.46 -8.19 18.09
CA PRO A 15 -1.03 -8.24 18.33
C PRO A 15 -0.29 -7.72 17.09
N TYR A 16 0.51 -6.66 17.29
CA TYR A 16 1.38 -6.12 16.26
C TYR A 16 2.29 -7.21 15.68
N SER A 17 2.38 -7.26 14.35
CA SER A 17 3.18 -8.22 13.60
C SER A 17 4.07 -7.50 12.57
N PRO A 18 5.33 -7.17 12.90
CA PRO A 18 6.23 -6.42 12.01
C PRO A 18 6.44 -7.09 10.65
N GLU A 19 6.46 -8.42 10.62
CA GLU A 19 6.61 -9.21 9.39
C GLU A 19 5.44 -9.01 8.42
N ARG A 20 4.22 -8.86 8.96
CA ARG A 20 3.03 -8.59 8.15
C ARG A 20 3.07 -7.21 7.54
N ASP A 21 3.47 -6.21 8.30
CA ASP A 21 3.57 -4.84 7.80
C ASP A 21 4.65 -4.71 6.72
N ALA A 22 5.80 -5.37 6.90
CA ALA A 22 6.83 -5.42 5.87
C ALA A 22 6.34 -6.13 4.60
N SER A 23 5.59 -7.23 4.74
CA SER A 23 4.95 -7.92 3.62
C SER A 23 3.92 -7.03 2.90
N LEU A 24 3.10 -6.27 3.64
CA LEU A 24 2.16 -5.31 3.06
C LEU A 24 2.85 -4.15 2.36
N ASP A 25 3.90 -3.58 2.96
CA ASP A 25 4.70 -2.52 2.35
C ASP A 25 5.30 -2.99 1.02
N ALA A 26 5.91 -4.17 1.00
CA ALA A 26 6.46 -4.78 -0.22
C ALA A 26 5.37 -5.07 -1.26
N THR A 27 4.22 -5.59 -0.82
CA THR A 27 3.08 -5.89 -1.70
C THR A 27 2.54 -4.63 -2.36
N PHE A 28 2.25 -3.58 -1.58
CA PHE A 28 1.76 -2.33 -2.13
C PHE A 28 2.82 -1.61 -2.97
N ASP A 29 4.10 -1.67 -2.60
CA ASP A 29 5.18 -1.14 -3.43
C ASP A 29 5.24 -1.88 -4.79
N ALA A 30 5.11 -3.21 -4.79
CA ALA A 30 5.05 -3.99 -6.03
C ALA A 30 3.82 -3.61 -6.88
N LEU A 31 2.65 -3.52 -6.25
CA LEU A 31 1.38 -3.19 -6.89
C LEU A 31 1.25 -1.72 -7.30
N GLY A 32 2.09 -0.81 -6.79
CA GLY A 32 2.22 0.55 -7.31
C GLY A 32 2.69 0.60 -8.75
N ASN A 33 3.34 -0.48 -9.23
CA ASN A 33 3.74 -0.61 -10.62
C ASN A 33 2.64 -1.28 -11.47
N ARG A 34 2.14 -0.54 -12.48
CA ARG A 34 1.16 -1.06 -13.45
C ARG A 34 1.59 -2.38 -14.09
N HIS A 35 2.85 -2.53 -14.51
CA HIS A 35 3.32 -3.77 -15.14
C HIS A 35 3.28 -4.95 -14.18
N CYS A 36 3.63 -4.75 -12.90
CA CYS A 36 3.51 -5.81 -11.89
C CYS A 36 2.06 -6.28 -11.71
N ARG A 37 1.08 -5.36 -11.72
CA ARG A 37 -0.35 -5.73 -11.66
C ARG A 37 -0.79 -6.52 -12.90
N VAL A 38 -0.36 -6.11 -14.09
CA VAL A 38 -0.66 -6.80 -15.35
C VAL A 38 -0.07 -8.21 -15.35
N LEU A 39 1.19 -8.35 -14.92
CA LEU A 39 1.85 -9.65 -14.79
C LEU A 39 1.11 -10.56 -13.80
N LEU A 40 0.81 -10.07 -12.60
CA LEU A 40 0.09 -10.83 -11.58
C LEU A 40 -1.29 -11.26 -12.07
N ARG A 41 -2.02 -10.40 -12.78
CA ARG A 41 -3.33 -10.75 -13.35
C ARG A 41 -3.22 -11.89 -14.37
N TYR A 42 -2.21 -11.84 -15.24
CA TYR A 42 -1.99 -12.90 -16.22
C TYR A 42 -1.51 -14.22 -15.60
N LEU A 43 -0.63 -14.11 -14.60
CA LEU A 43 -0.15 -15.25 -13.81
C LEU A 43 -1.28 -15.89 -13.00
N ALA A 44 -2.17 -15.10 -12.39
CA ALA A 44 -3.33 -15.61 -11.66
C ALA A 44 -4.37 -16.28 -12.58
N ASP A 45 -4.50 -15.81 -13.82
CA ASP A 45 -5.34 -16.46 -14.84
C ASP A 45 -4.69 -17.74 -15.42
N SER A 46 -3.40 -17.98 -15.16
CA SER A 46 -2.62 -19.11 -15.69
C SER A 46 -2.33 -20.12 -14.58
N ASP A 47 -2.94 -21.30 -14.63
CA ASP A 47 -2.69 -22.39 -13.66
C ASP A 47 -1.29 -23.03 -13.78
N GLU A 48 -0.41 -22.53 -14.66
CA GLU A 48 0.90 -23.11 -15.00
C GLU A 48 2.02 -22.06 -14.88
N SER A 49 3.24 -22.55 -14.62
CA SER A 49 4.44 -21.70 -14.64
C SER A 49 4.70 -21.13 -16.04
N LEU A 50 4.98 -19.84 -16.12
CA LEU A 50 5.28 -19.13 -17.37
C LEU A 50 6.78 -18.86 -17.50
N VAL A 51 7.29 -18.86 -18.73
CA VAL A 51 8.67 -18.44 -18.99
C VAL A 51 8.74 -16.92 -19.15
N VAL A 52 9.88 -16.31 -18.78
CA VAL A 52 10.07 -14.85 -18.89
C VAL A 52 9.83 -14.33 -20.31
N ASP A 53 10.16 -15.10 -21.34
CA ASP A 53 9.94 -14.71 -22.73
C ASP A 53 8.44 -14.52 -23.06
N ASP A 54 7.56 -15.37 -22.53
CA ASP A 54 6.11 -15.21 -22.71
C ASP A 54 5.59 -13.93 -22.02
N LEU A 55 6.20 -13.57 -20.89
CA LEU A 55 5.87 -12.34 -20.16
C LEU A 55 6.37 -11.08 -20.88
N VAL A 56 7.51 -11.16 -21.58
CA VAL A 56 8.01 -10.10 -22.46
C VAL A 56 7.00 -9.85 -23.58
N ASP A 57 6.57 -10.92 -24.25
CA ASP A 57 5.59 -10.85 -25.34
C ASP A 57 4.25 -10.28 -24.85
N LEU A 58 3.78 -10.70 -23.68
CA LEU A 58 2.57 -10.17 -23.05
C LEU A 58 2.65 -8.66 -22.86
N LEU A 59 3.70 -8.18 -22.19
CA LEU A 59 3.86 -6.76 -21.85
C LEU A 59 4.11 -5.90 -23.09
N ALA A 60 4.80 -6.42 -24.10
CA ALA A 60 4.97 -5.77 -25.39
C ALA A 60 3.63 -5.56 -26.13
N ASN A 61 2.66 -6.46 -25.93
CA ASN A 61 1.32 -6.35 -26.50
C ASN A 61 0.36 -5.47 -25.68
N ASP A 62 0.62 -5.29 -24.38
CA ASP A 62 -0.18 -4.44 -23.48
C ASP A 62 0.11 -2.94 -23.67
N ASP A 63 1.35 -2.58 -24.03
CA ASP A 63 1.64 -1.24 -24.53
C ASP A 63 1.02 -1.08 -25.93
N THR A 64 -0.12 -0.38 -25.99
CA THR A 64 -0.88 -0.03 -27.22
C THR A 64 -0.08 0.67 -28.35
N ALA A 65 1.24 0.83 -28.22
CA ALA A 65 2.15 1.31 -29.25
C ALA A 65 2.67 0.15 -30.10
N SER A 66 1.98 -0.07 -31.23
CA SER A 66 2.33 -1.05 -32.26
C SER A 66 3.59 -0.64 -33.05
N ASP A 67 4.78 -0.73 -32.44
CA ASP A 67 6.09 -0.89 -33.09
C ASP A 67 7.18 -1.23 -32.04
N VAL A 68 7.04 -2.37 -31.34
CA VAL A 68 8.05 -2.82 -30.38
C VAL A 68 9.26 -3.36 -31.16
N THR A 69 10.42 -2.75 -30.96
CA THR A 69 11.65 -3.22 -31.59
C THR A 69 12.28 -4.36 -30.78
N PRO A 70 13.10 -5.24 -31.37
CA PRO A 70 13.85 -6.26 -30.60
C PRO A 70 14.72 -5.67 -29.48
N THR A 71 15.14 -4.40 -29.62
CA THR A 71 15.88 -3.68 -28.57
C THR A 71 15.00 -3.31 -27.37
N ASP A 72 13.70 -3.11 -27.59
CA ASP A 72 12.73 -2.86 -26.52
C ASP A 72 12.40 -4.14 -25.75
N GLU A 73 12.30 -5.29 -26.45
CA GLU A 73 12.15 -6.61 -25.82
C GLU A 73 13.34 -6.94 -24.90
N ASP A 74 14.58 -6.74 -25.35
CA ASP A 74 15.77 -6.97 -24.52
C ASP A 74 15.78 -6.10 -23.26
N ARG A 75 15.34 -4.84 -23.40
CA ARG A 75 15.21 -3.92 -22.27
C ARG A 75 14.10 -4.35 -21.30
N LEU A 76 13.00 -4.83 -21.84
CA LEU A 76 11.86 -5.32 -21.06
C LEU A 76 12.22 -6.60 -20.30
N ARG A 77 12.88 -7.54 -20.98
CA ARG A 77 13.47 -8.75 -20.37
C ARG A 77 14.40 -8.39 -19.22
N ALA A 78 15.31 -7.42 -19.43
CA ALA A 78 16.19 -6.95 -18.36
C ALA A 78 15.41 -6.36 -17.17
N ARG A 79 14.32 -5.62 -17.41
CA ARG A 79 13.46 -5.10 -16.33
C ARG A 79 12.69 -6.19 -15.60
N LEU A 80 12.20 -7.21 -16.30
CA LEU A 80 11.56 -8.37 -15.70
C LEU A 80 12.54 -9.08 -14.76
N HIS A 81 13.74 -9.44 -15.25
CA HIS A 81 14.73 -10.16 -14.46
C HIS A 81 15.31 -9.38 -13.28
N HIS A 82 15.44 -8.04 -13.40
CA HIS A 82 16.18 -7.24 -12.42
C HIS A 82 15.31 -6.30 -11.58
N ASN A 83 14.01 -6.18 -11.88
CA ASN A 83 13.13 -5.26 -11.18
C ASN A 83 11.77 -5.91 -10.87
N TYR A 84 10.99 -6.26 -11.89
CA TYR A 84 9.60 -6.65 -11.67
C TYR A 84 9.46 -8.02 -11.01
N LEU A 85 10.13 -9.05 -11.53
CA LEU A 85 10.01 -10.41 -10.99
C LEU A 85 10.65 -10.55 -9.61
N PRO A 86 11.88 -10.05 -9.35
CA PRO A 86 12.42 -10.06 -8.00
C PRO A 86 11.53 -9.33 -6.99
N LYS A 87 10.94 -8.19 -7.37
CA LYS A 87 10.05 -7.43 -6.49
C LYS A 87 8.75 -8.18 -6.20
N LEU A 88 8.23 -8.95 -7.15
CA LEU A 88 7.05 -9.80 -6.93
C LEU A 88 7.40 -11.04 -6.09
N ASP A 89 8.58 -11.63 -6.30
CA ASP A 89 9.10 -12.75 -5.51
C ASP A 89 9.27 -12.37 -4.03
N ASP A 90 9.78 -11.16 -3.75
CA ASP A 90 9.90 -10.60 -2.39
C ASP A 90 8.55 -10.46 -1.65
N THR A 91 7.41 -10.56 -2.35
CA THR A 91 6.06 -10.47 -1.77
C THR A 91 5.41 -11.83 -1.52
N ASP A 92 6.08 -12.93 -1.90
CA ASP A 92 5.55 -14.30 -1.93
C ASP A 92 4.33 -14.49 -2.85
N LEU A 93 3.97 -13.50 -3.69
CA LEU A 93 2.87 -13.62 -4.65
C LEU A 93 3.24 -14.45 -5.89
N VAL A 94 4.54 -14.57 -6.16
CA VAL A 94 5.09 -15.42 -7.22
C VAL A 94 6.34 -16.10 -6.71
N GLU A 95 6.68 -17.24 -7.29
CA GLU A 95 8.00 -17.87 -7.18
C GLU A 95 8.74 -17.65 -8.50
N TYR A 96 9.88 -16.97 -8.45
CA TYR A 96 10.68 -16.67 -9.62
C TYR A 96 12.04 -17.41 -9.61
N ASP A 97 12.17 -18.38 -10.51
CA ASP A 97 13.44 -19.05 -10.78
C ASP A 97 14.27 -18.22 -11.77
N ALA A 98 15.24 -17.47 -11.26
CA ALA A 98 16.14 -16.65 -12.06
C ALA A 98 17.11 -17.46 -12.94
N ASP A 99 17.42 -18.71 -12.56
CA ASP A 99 18.31 -19.58 -13.32
C ASP A 99 17.56 -20.25 -14.48
N GLY A 100 16.33 -20.68 -14.22
CA GLY A 100 15.42 -21.32 -15.20
C GLY A 100 14.60 -20.33 -16.03
N GLY A 101 14.45 -19.09 -15.59
CA GLY A 101 13.60 -18.08 -16.22
C GLY A 101 12.11 -18.44 -16.14
N LEU A 102 11.68 -19.06 -15.05
CA LEU A 102 10.30 -19.50 -14.82
C LEU A 102 9.67 -18.71 -13.69
N VAL A 103 8.39 -18.38 -13.85
CA VAL A 103 7.60 -17.64 -12.86
C VAL A 103 6.34 -18.44 -12.59
N THR A 104 6.07 -18.73 -11.32
CA THR A 104 4.87 -19.45 -10.88
C THR A 104 4.04 -18.55 -9.99
N TYR A 105 2.73 -18.49 -10.22
CA TYR A 105 1.82 -17.78 -9.33
C TYR A 105 1.63 -18.55 -8.01
N CYS A 106 1.72 -17.84 -6.89
CA CYS A 106 1.37 -18.38 -5.58
C CYS A 106 -0.06 -17.95 -5.25
N ASP A 107 -1.03 -18.83 -5.49
CA ASP A 107 -2.43 -18.58 -5.11
C ASP A 107 -2.60 -18.65 -3.59
N ASP A 108 -2.50 -17.48 -2.97
CA ASP A 108 -2.79 -17.29 -1.54
C ASP A 108 -4.09 -16.49 -1.31
N GLY A 109 -4.92 -16.27 -2.32
CA GLY A 109 -6.17 -15.48 -2.20
C GLY A 109 -6.00 -13.98 -1.93
N ARG A 110 -4.78 -13.54 -1.58
CA ARG A 110 -4.43 -12.16 -1.22
C ARG A 110 -4.53 -11.23 -2.42
N PHE A 111 -4.06 -11.66 -3.58
CA PHE A 111 -4.13 -10.86 -4.80
C PHE A 111 -5.56 -10.75 -5.31
N GLU A 112 -6.40 -11.76 -5.17
CA GLU A 112 -7.80 -11.77 -5.60
C GLU A 112 -8.62 -10.71 -4.85
N ALA A 113 -8.40 -10.62 -3.54
CA ALA A 113 -9.01 -9.59 -2.71
C ALA A 113 -8.55 -8.17 -3.12
N VAL A 114 -7.27 -8.02 -3.46
CA VAL A 114 -6.71 -6.76 -3.96
C VAL A 114 -7.20 -6.44 -5.37
N ALA A 115 -7.27 -7.42 -6.26
CA ALA A 115 -7.74 -7.28 -7.63
C ALA A 115 -9.20 -6.81 -7.67
N ALA A 116 -10.06 -7.37 -6.81
CA ALA A 116 -11.43 -6.90 -6.66
C ALA A 116 -11.51 -5.44 -6.19
N ALA A 117 -10.63 -5.03 -5.26
CA ALA A 117 -10.54 -3.65 -4.81
C ALA A 117 -10.02 -2.70 -5.91
N VAL A 118 -9.06 -3.16 -6.73
CA VAL A 118 -8.52 -2.44 -7.89
C VAL A 118 -9.58 -2.26 -8.96
N ASP A 119 -10.27 -3.33 -9.37
CA ASP A 119 -11.36 -3.25 -10.36
C ASP A 119 -12.47 -2.29 -9.89
N THR A 120 -12.79 -2.31 -8.58
CA THR A 120 -13.76 -1.38 -7.98
C THR A 120 -13.25 0.07 -8.01
N PHE A 121 -11.96 0.28 -7.78
CA PHE A 121 -11.34 1.61 -7.82
C PHE A 121 -11.34 2.16 -9.26
N GLU A 122 -10.90 1.36 -10.23
CA GLU A 122 -10.79 1.76 -11.65
C GLU A 122 -12.16 1.97 -12.30
N SER A 123 -13.20 1.27 -11.82
CA SER A 123 -14.58 1.46 -12.29
C SER A 123 -15.20 2.79 -11.87
N ALA A 124 -14.56 3.53 -10.97
CA ALA A 124 -15.06 4.78 -10.46
C ALA A 124 -14.15 5.95 -10.85
N ASP A 125 -14.74 7.14 -11.04
CA ASP A 125 -13.97 8.34 -11.30
C ASP A 125 -13.28 8.78 -10.00
N ARG A 126 -11.96 8.58 -9.92
CA ARG A 126 -11.15 8.80 -8.73
C ARG A 126 -10.19 9.98 -8.93
N PRO A 127 -9.95 10.77 -7.88
CA PRO A 127 -9.11 11.97 -7.95
C PRO A 127 -7.61 11.66 -8.05
N ILE A 128 -7.20 10.44 -7.74
CA ILE A 128 -5.81 9.94 -7.88
C ILE A 128 -5.80 8.65 -8.69
N SER A 129 -4.65 8.30 -9.26
CA SER A 129 -4.48 6.99 -9.92
C SER A 129 -4.29 5.88 -8.89
N ILE A 130 -4.53 4.63 -9.32
CA ILE A 130 -4.30 3.45 -8.48
C ILE A 130 -2.81 3.26 -8.14
N ASP A 131 -1.91 3.63 -9.07
CA ASP A 131 -0.45 3.61 -8.85
C ASP A 131 -0.09 4.52 -7.67
N THR A 132 -0.62 5.75 -7.67
CA THR A 132 -0.40 6.71 -6.57
C THR A 132 -1.00 6.20 -5.27
N LEU A 133 -2.18 5.57 -5.29
CA LEU A 133 -2.78 5.01 -4.08
C LEU A 133 -1.87 3.93 -3.47
N PHE A 134 -1.38 2.98 -4.27
CA PHE A 134 -0.48 1.94 -3.79
C PHE A 134 0.85 2.51 -3.30
N ASP A 135 1.45 3.46 -4.02
CA ASP A 135 2.66 4.17 -3.57
C ASP A 135 2.46 4.89 -2.22
N LEU A 136 1.25 5.37 -1.95
CA LEU A 136 0.90 5.98 -0.66
C LEU A 136 0.72 4.93 0.42
N LEU A 137 0.10 3.78 0.12
CA LEU A 137 -0.15 2.69 1.07
C LEU A 137 1.08 1.79 1.34
N ALA A 138 2.10 1.82 0.49
CA ALA A 138 3.35 1.08 0.64
C ALA A 138 4.24 1.50 1.83
N ASP A 139 3.72 2.36 2.71
CA ASP A 139 4.40 2.81 3.91
C ASP A 139 3.40 2.72 5.05
N ARG A 140 3.72 1.87 6.00
CA ARG A 140 2.90 1.64 7.18
C ARG A 140 2.45 2.93 7.86
N ARG A 141 3.36 3.87 8.09
CA ARG A 141 3.04 5.12 8.79
C ARG A 141 2.00 5.96 8.03
N ARG A 142 2.09 6.00 6.69
CA ARG A 142 1.04 6.63 5.85
C ARG A 142 -0.28 5.89 5.93
N ARG A 143 -0.27 4.54 5.92
CA ARG A 143 -1.51 3.77 6.08
C ARG A 143 -2.17 4.02 7.41
N GLU A 144 -1.42 3.94 8.51
CA GLU A 144 -1.97 4.15 9.85
C GLU A 144 -2.48 5.58 10.02
N ALA A 145 -1.80 6.57 9.43
CA ALA A 145 -2.30 7.94 9.42
C ALA A 145 -3.64 8.05 8.67
N LEU A 146 -3.77 7.45 7.49
CA LEU A 146 -5.03 7.44 6.74
C LEU A 146 -6.14 6.68 7.46
N VAL A 147 -5.86 5.49 8.00
CA VAL A 147 -6.83 4.67 8.75
C VAL A 147 -7.29 5.39 10.01
N THR A 148 -6.38 6.06 10.72
CA THR A 148 -6.70 6.90 11.87
C THR A 148 -7.60 8.05 11.44
N LEU A 149 -7.22 8.83 10.43
CA LEU A 149 -8.03 9.96 9.96
C LEU A 149 -9.41 9.53 9.44
N LEU A 150 -9.56 8.31 8.89
CA LEU A 150 -10.88 7.77 8.49
C LEU A 150 -11.83 7.52 9.67
N SER A 151 -11.33 7.53 10.90
CA SER A 151 -12.12 7.34 12.12
C SER A 151 -12.38 8.65 12.87
N HIS A 152 -11.86 9.77 12.35
CA HIS A 152 -11.88 11.10 12.95
C HIS A 152 -12.35 12.15 11.92
N GLU A 153 -12.82 13.30 12.37
CA GLU A 153 -13.21 14.40 11.47
C GLU A 153 -11.95 15.21 11.09
N ASP A 154 -11.24 15.69 12.09
CA ASP A 154 -9.92 16.30 12.03
C ASP A 154 -9.09 15.88 13.25
N LEU A 155 -7.76 15.95 13.13
CA LEU A 155 -6.83 15.69 14.22
C LEU A 155 -5.72 16.73 14.24
N SER A 156 -5.28 17.10 15.44
CA SER A 156 -3.99 17.77 15.56
C SER A 156 -2.89 16.78 15.18
N LEU A 157 -1.80 17.27 14.60
CA LEU A 157 -0.67 16.43 14.20
C LEU A 157 -0.04 15.67 15.39
N PRO A 158 0.06 16.25 16.61
CA PRO A 158 0.45 15.50 17.80
C PRO A 158 -0.52 14.35 18.13
N ASP A 159 -1.84 14.59 18.10
CA ASP A 159 -2.82 13.54 18.39
C ASP A 159 -2.78 12.43 17.32
N LEU A 160 -2.59 12.81 16.05
CA LEU A 160 -2.37 11.85 14.98
C LEU A 160 -1.10 11.03 15.21
N ALA A 161 -0.02 11.64 15.69
CA ALA A 161 1.22 10.93 16.01
C ALA A 161 1.04 9.93 17.15
N ASP A 162 0.26 10.28 18.19
CA ASP A 162 -0.07 9.38 19.30
C ASP A 162 -0.84 8.15 18.81
N GLU A 163 -1.91 8.35 18.04
CA GLU A 163 -2.74 7.27 17.51
C GLU A 163 -1.94 6.37 16.54
N VAL A 164 -1.13 6.98 15.67
CA VAL A 164 -0.26 6.24 14.74
C VAL A 164 0.81 5.46 15.50
N ALA A 165 1.41 6.01 16.56
CA ALA A 165 2.37 5.29 17.39
C ALA A 165 1.71 4.08 18.08
N VAL A 166 0.50 4.25 18.61
CA VAL A 166 -0.30 3.15 19.20
C VAL A 166 -0.57 2.06 18.19
N ALA A 167 -1.01 2.42 16.97
CA ALA A 167 -1.27 1.47 15.90
C ALA A 167 0.02 0.76 15.45
N GLU A 168 1.12 1.50 15.30
CA GLU A 168 2.41 0.94 14.88
C GLU A 168 2.98 -0.06 15.89
N ARG A 169 2.79 0.21 17.19
CA ARG A 169 3.32 -0.64 18.26
C ARG A 169 2.39 -1.77 18.67
N GLY A 170 1.08 -1.62 18.43
CA GLY A 170 0.07 -2.50 19.02
C GLY A 170 0.08 -2.42 20.56
N GLU A 171 0.53 -1.30 21.12
CA GLU A 171 0.66 -1.07 22.55
C GLU A 171 -0.05 0.24 22.93
N PRO A 172 -0.64 0.34 24.14
CA PRO A 172 -1.23 1.61 24.57
C PRO A 172 -0.14 2.67 24.75
N LEU A 173 -0.47 3.93 24.44
CA LEU A 173 0.47 5.08 24.47
C LEU A 173 1.31 5.16 25.75
N THR A 174 0.72 4.80 26.90
CA THR A 174 1.41 4.74 28.21
C THR A 174 2.62 3.79 28.28
N ARG A 175 2.78 2.89 27.30
CA ARG A 175 3.89 1.93 27.18
C ARG A 175 4.87 2.27 26.06
N ILE A 176 4.59 3.32 25.29
CA ILE A 176 5.45 3.80 24.21
C ILE A 176 6.34 4.91 24.77
N ASP A 177 7.61 4.89 24.36
CA ASP A 177 8.56 5.92 24.78
C ASP A 177 8.22 7.27 24.12
N ALA A 178 8.35 8.37 24.86
CA ALA A 178 8.04 9.70 24.35
C ALA A 178 8.94 10.13 23.18
N ASP A 179 10.20 9.69 23.16
CA ASP A 179 11.12 9.96 22.04
C ASP A 179 10.68 9.19 20.78
N GLU A 180 10.08 8.02 20.94
CA GLU A 180 9.52 7.23 19.83
C GLU A 180 8.28 7.91 19.24
N VAL A 181 7.36 8.40 20.09
CA VAL A 181 6.20 9.21 19.65
C VAL A 181 6.67 10.49 18.94
N LEU A 182 7.67 11.18 19.48
CA LEU A 182 8.26 12.35 18.83
C LEU A 182 8.85 12.01 17.46
N GLN A 183 9.46 10.83 17.31
CA GLN A 183 9.95 10.37 16.01
C GLN A 183 8.80 10.16 15.02
N VAL A 184 7.68 9.57 15.45
CA VAL A 184 6.46 9.45 14.61
C VAL A 184 5.98 10.84 14.20
N TYR A 185 5.83 11.76 15.15
CA TYR A 185 5.42 13.14 14.89
C TYR A 185 6.30 13.81 13.83
N LEU A 186 7.63 13.79 14.00
CA LEU A 186 8.56 14.42 13.05
C LEU A 186 8.49 13.77 11.67
N SER A 187 8.29 12.45 11.62
CA SER A 187 8.09 11.71 10.38
C SER A 187 6.80 12.15 9.67
N LEU A 188 5.70 12.27 10.41
CA LEU A 188 4.41 12.72 9.90
C LEU A 188 4.52 14.16 9.37
N TYR A 189 5.12 15.05 10.17
CA TYR A 189 5.31 16.46 9.84
C TYR A 189 6.13 16.66 8.57
N HIS A 190 7.29 15.99 8.43
CA HIS A 190 8.22 16.25 7.33
C HIS A 190 7.98 15.41 6.07
N THR A 191 7.38 14.23 6.22
CA THR A 191 7.34 13.23 5.14
C THR A 191 5.94 12.79 4.79
N HIS A 192 5.22 12.19 5.75
CA HIS A 192 4.01 11.44 5.43
C HIS A 192 2.81 12.36 5.14
N VAL A 193 2.51 13.31 6.03
CA VAL A 193 1.38 14.24 5.85
C VAL A 193 1.61 15.17 4.64
N PRO A 194 2.81 15.77 4.44
CA PRO A 194 3.06 16.55 3.23
C PRO A 194 2.93 15.77 1.92
N LYS A 195 3.24 14.46 1.92
CA LYS A 195 3.05 13.62 0.73
C LYS A 195 1.55 13.37 0.48
N LEU A 196 0.81 12.99 1.52
CA LEU A 196 -0.65 12.80 1.43
C LEU A 196 -1.37 14.08 0.97
N ALA A 197 -0.92 15.25 1.44
CA ALA A 197 -1.47 16.54 1.04
C ALA A 197 -1.14 16.90 -0.42
N ARG A 198 0.08 16.59 -0.87
CA ARG A 198 0.49 16.79 -2.28
C ARG A 198 -0.39 16.00 -3.24
N ASP A 199 -0.75 14.77 -2.86
CA ASP A 199 -1.60 13.90 -3.67
C ASP A 199 -3.10 14.13 -3.39
N GLY A 200 -3.44 15.14 -2.58
CA GLY A 200 -4.80 15.64 -2.39
C GLY A 200 -5.70 14.80 -1.49
N LEU A 201 -5.15 13.86 -0.71
CA LEU A 201 -5.94 13.01 0.18
C LEU A 201 -6.24 13.67 1.53
N VAL A 202 -5.37 14.59 1.97
CA VAL A 202 -5.54 15.33 3.23
C VAL A 202 -5.32 16.81 3.00
N ASP A 203 -6.03 17.64 3.76
CA ASP A 203 -5.65 19.03 3.98
C ASP A 203 -4.76 19.09 5.21
N TYR A 204 -3.63 19.78 5.10
CA TYR A 204 -2.69 19.98 6.19
C TYR A 204 -2.43 21.46 6.43
N ASP A 205 -2.91 21.96 7.57
CA ASP A 205 -2.59 23.27 8.09
C ASP A 205 -1.31 23.18 8.94
N GLN A 206 -0.20 23.67 8.41
CA GLN A 206 1.09 23.72 9.11
C GLN A 206 1.17 24.82 10.18
N GLU A 207 0.33 25.85 10.11
CA GLU A 207 0.35 26.94 11.10
C GLU A 207 -0.32 26.49 12.39
N ASP A 208 -1.44 25.77 12.27
CA ASP A 208 -2.21 25.26 13.40
C ASP A 208 -1.92 23.78 13.72
N ASP A 209 -1.09 23.11 12.92
CA ASP A 209 -0.77 21.67 13.00
C ASP A 209 -2.02 20.77 13.00
N TYR A 210 -2.93 21.02 12.06
CA TYR A 210 -4.16 20.21 11.89
C TYR A 210 -4.18 19.47 10.56
N VAL A 211 -4.63 18.22 10.62
CA VAL A 211 -4.77 17.33 9.46
C VAL A 211 -6.19 16.83 9.38
N ALA A 212 -6.80 16.94 8.21
CA ALA A 212 -8.13 16.41 7.92
C ALA A 212 -8.14 15.71 6.56
N LEU A 213 -9.01 14.72 6.38
CA LEU A 213 -9.21 14.14 5.05
C LEU A 213 -9.95 15.14 4.16
N THR A 214 -9.56 15.16 2.89
CA THR A 214 -10.35 15.85 1.86
C THR A 214 -11.54 14.97 1.44
N ASP A 215 -12.46 15.52 0.64
CA ASP A 215 -13.50 14.73 -0.03
C ASP A 215 -12.91 13.56 -0.83
N ALA A 216 -11.73 13.78 -1.44
CA ALA A 216 -10.99 12.75 -2.16
C ALA A 216 -10.51 11.63 -1.22
N GLY A 217 -9.97 11.98 -0.04
CA GLY A 217 -9.59 11.02 0.98
C GLY A 217 -10.78 10.18 1.47
N HIS A 218 -11.91 10.84 1.76
CA HIS A 218 -13.13 10.15 2.19
C HIS A 218 -13.71 9.22 1.11
N ALA A 219 -13.64 9.60 -0.16
CA ALA A 219 -14.10 8.76 -1.27
C ALA A 219 -13.33 7.43 -1.38
N LEU A 220 -12.14 7.34 -0.78
CA LEU A 220 -11.31 6.15 -0.76
C LEU A 220 -11.49 5.27 0.49
N GLU A 221 -12.34 5.64 1.44
CA GLU A 221 -12.53 4.91 2.71
C GLU A 221 -12.71 3.40 2.50
N SER A 222 -13.65 3.02 1.63
CA SER A 222 -13.95 1.61 1.38
C SER A 222 -12.76 0.87 0.76
N THR A 223 -12.02 1.52 -0.14
CA THR A 223 -10.87 0.92 -0.80
C THR A 223 -9.70 0.76 0.17
N ILE A 224 -9.38 1.81 0.95
CA ILE A 224 -8.30 1.78 1.95
C ILE A 224 -8.60 0.71 3.00
N ARG A 225 -9.83 0.67 3.54
CA ARG A 225 -10.20 -0.35 4.53
C ARG A 225 -10.16 -1.77 3.95
N SER A 226 -10.60 -1.96 2.71
CA SER A 226 -10.52 -3.27 2.05
C SER A 226 -9.07 -3.71 1.88
N LEU A 227 -8.21 -2.86 1.29
CA LEU A 227 -6.81 -3.19 1.04
C LEU A 227 -6.03 -3.45 2.32
N CYS A 228 -6.26 -2.66 3.38
CA CYS A 228 -5.61 -2.88 4.67
C CYS A 228 -6.12 -4.13 5.40
N ALA A 229 -7.36 -4.56 5.17
CA ALA A 229 -7.91 -5.78 5.76
C ALA A 229 -7.53 -7.06 4.99
N SER A 230 -7.31 -6.97 3.67
CA SER A 230 -6.95 -8.11 2.82
C SER A 230 -5.57 -8.74 3.14
N GLY A 231 -4.76 -8.12 3.99
CA GLY A 231 -3.53 -8.70 4.53
C GLY A 231 -3.72 -9.70 5.68
N ASP A 232 -4.97 -9.98 6.09
CA ASP A 232 -5.30 -10.90 7.19
C ASP A 232 -5.50 -12.37 6.78
N GLY A 233 -5.26 -12.73 5.51
CA GLY A 233 -5.45 -14.07 4.95
C GLY A 233 -4.29 -15.02 5.20
#